data_AF-A0A847AYB4-F1
#
_entry.id   AF-A0A847AYB4-F1
#
_cell.length_a   1.000
_cell.length_b   1.000
_cell.length_c   1.000
_cell.angle_alpha   90.00
_cell.angle_beta   90.00
_cell.angle_gamma   90.00
#
_symmetry.space_group_name_H-M   'P 1'
#
loop_
_entity.id
_entity.type
_entity.pdbx_description
1 polymer ?
#
loop_
_entity_poly.entity_id
_entity_poly.type
_entity_poly.pdbx_seq_one_letter_code
_entity_poly.pdbx_strand_id
1 'polypeptide(L)' 'MTGGIKPVDIIVPCLNNLQYTRKCYERLKKNTQISFKLTFVDNGSRLPTQNYLKN' A
#
# COMPACT_ATOMS: atom_id res chain seq x y z
N MET A 1 -11.26 0.50 -31.14
CA MET A 1 -11.21 1.26 -29.87
C MET A 1 -10.41 0.46 -28.84
N THR A 2 -9.09 0.58 -28.83
CA THR A 2 -8.25 -0.09 -27.81
C THR A 2 -8.03 0.88 -26.64
N GLY A 3 -9.05 1.05 -25.80
CA GLY A 3 -8.88 1.71 -24.52
C GLY A 3 -8.10 0.79 -23.59
N GLY A 4 -6.76 0.80 -23.70
CA GLY A 4 -5.89 0.02 -22.82
C GLY A 4 -6.14 0.38 -21.35
N ILE A 5 -6.05 -0.62 -20.47
CA ILE A 5 -6.21 -0.43 -19.02
C ILE A 5 -5.18 0.60 -18.56
N LYS A 6 -5.64 1.72 -18.01
CA LYS A 6 -4.74 2.71 -17.41
C LYS A 6 -4.23 2.16 -16.08
N PRO A 7 -2.90 2.16 -15.83
CA PRO A 7 -2.36 1.75 -14.55
C PRO A 7 -2.86 2.68 -13.43
N VAL A 8 -3.18 2.11 -12.28
CA VAL A 8 -3.63 2.85 -11.09
C VAL A 8 -2.51 2.91 -10.07
N ASP A 9 -2.20 4.11 -9.58
CA ASP A 9 -1.30 4.31 -8.44
C ASP A 9 -2.12 4.48 -7.15
N ILE A 10 -1.82 3.66 -6.15
CA ILE A 10 -2.41 3.74 -4.81
C ILE A 10 -1.33 4.19 -3.84
N ILE A 11 -1.48 5.38 -3.26
CA ILE A 11 -0.54 5.97 -2.30
C ILE A 11 -1.20 5.95 -0.92
N VAL A 12 -0.55 5.30 0.05
CA VAL A 12 -1.07 5.14 1.41
C VAL A 12 -0.12 5.78 2.42
N PRO A 13 -0.45 6.96 2.99
CA PRO A 13 0.31 7.50 4.10
C PRO A 13 0.08 6.67 5.37
N CYS A 14 1.13 6.48 6.17
CA CYS A 14 1.04 5.77 7.44
C CYS A 14 1.93 6.40 8.52
N LEU A 15 1.52 6.25 9.79
CA LEU A 15 2.25 6.71 10.97
C LEU A 15 1.94 5.79 12.16
N ASN A 16 2.94 5.09 12.68
CA ASN A 16 2.88 4.27 13.89
C ASN A 16 1.73 3.24 13.95
N ASN A 17 1.22 2.80 12.79
CA ASN A 17 -0.01 2.03 12.74
C ASN A 17 0.13 0.67 12.05
N LEU A 18 1.13 -0.11 12.48
CA LEU A 18 1.51 -1.39 11.87
C LEU A 18 0.31 -2.33 11.60
N GLN A 19 -0.61 -2.46 12.56
CA GLN A 19 -1.76 -3.36 12.42
C GLN A 19 -2.64 -2.97 11.23
N TYR A 20 -2.94 -1.69 11.07
CA TYR A 20 -3.79 -1.21 9.97
C TYR A 20 -3.01 -1.12 8.66
N THR A 21 -1.70 -0.80 8.68
CA THR A 21 -0.84 -0.86 7.50
C THR A 21 -0.84 -2.26 6.90
N ARG A 22 -0.64 -3.30 7.73
CA ARG A 22 -0.71 -4.71 7.31
C ARG A 22 -2.09 -5.07 6.77
N LYS A 23 -3.15 -4.73 7.51
CA LYS A 23 -4.54 -5.02 7.09
C LYS A 23 -4.89 -4.34 5.77
N CYS A 24 -4.42 -3.11 5.54
CA CYS A 24 -4.60 -2.37 4.29
C CYS A 24 -3.93 -3.11 3.13
N TYR A 25 -2.65 -3.46 3.26
CA TYR A 25 -1.91 -4.23 2.25
C TYR A 25 -2.62 -5.54 1.89
N GLU A 26 -2.96 -6.35 2.90
CA GLU A 26 -3.63 -7.65 2.67
C GLU A 26 -4.99 -7.49 2.00
N ARG A 27 -5.77 -6.47 2.36
CA ARG A 27 -7.08 -6.21 1.76
C ARG A 27 -6.97 -5.67 0.34
N LEU A 28 -6.01 -4.81 0.04
CA LEU A 28 -5.77 -4.33 -1.32
C LEU A 28 -5.37 -5.49 -2.23
N LYS A 29 -4.42 -6.32 -1.79
CA LYS A 29 -3.96 -7.51 -2.52
C LYS A 29 -5.08 -8.53 -2.73
N LYS A 30 -5.94 -8.76 -1.74
CA LYS A 30 -7.03 -9.74 -1.82
C LYS A 30 -8.19 -9.30 -2.71
N ASN A 31 -8.54 -8.01 -2.72
CA ASN A 31 -9.80 -7.54 -3.31
C ASN A 31 -9.63 -6.74 -4.61
N THR A 32 -8.40 -6.38 -4.99
CA THR A 32 -8.15 -5.54 -6.18
C THR A 32 -7.56 -6.39 -7.30
N GLN A 33 -8.35 -6.67 -8.34
CA GLN A 33 -7.93 -7.51 -9.47
C GLN A 33 -7.33 -6.72 -10.65
N ILE A 34 -7.54 -5.40 -10.68
CA ILE A 34 -6.90 -4.54 -11.69
C ILE A 34 -5.41 -4.40 -11.38
N SER A 35 -4.60 -4.11 -12.39
CA SER A 35 -3.18 -3.80 -12.18
C SER A 35 -3.03 -2.46 -11.47
N PHE A 36 -2.30 -2.44 -10.35
CA PHE A 36 -1.98 -1.23 -9.62
C PHE A 36 -0.56 -1.27 -9.08
N LYS A 37 0.01 -0.09 -8.85
CA LYS A 37 1.23 0.11 -8.05
C LYS A 37 0.81 0.63 -6.67
N LEU A 38 1.31 0.00 -5.62
CA LEU A 38 1.06 0.41 -4.24
C LEU A 38 2.33 1.01 -3.64
N THR A 39 2.22 2.20 -3.06
CA THR A 39 3.33 2.87 -2.37
C THR A 39 2.87 3.31 -0.99
N PHE A 40 3.52 2.80 0.06
CA PHE A 40 3.34 3.30 1.42
C PHE A 40 4.31 4.44 1.67
N VAL A 41 3.79 5.55 2.19
CA VAL A 41 4.58 6.72 2.56
C VAL A 41 4.61 6.81 4.08
N ASP A 42 5.74 6.45 4.67
CA ASP A 42 5.94 6.50 6.12
C ASP A 42 6.21 7.93 6.59
N ASN A 43 5.35 8.47 7.45
CA ASN A 43 5.48 9.81 8.02
C ASN A 43 6.31 9.82 9.32
N GLY A 44 7.43 9.09 9.33
CA GLY A 44 8.32 9.03 10.50
C GLY A 44 7.83 8.09 11.61
N SER A 45 7.37 6.89 11.26
CA SER A 45 6.98 5.90 12.26
C SER A 45 8.14 5.42 13.14
N ARG A 46 7.81 4.80 14.27
CA ARG A 46 8.73 4.05 15.13
C ARG A 46 9.12 2.72 14.50
N LEU A 47 10.14 2.09 15.09
CA LEU A 47 10.77 0.85 14.63
C LEU A 47 9.80 -0.24 14.13
N PRO A 48 8.66 -0.57 14.80
CA PRO A 48 7.81 -1.67 14.35
C PRO A 48 7.23 -1.46 12.94
N THR A 49 6.74 -0.26 12.65
CA THR A 49 6.18 0.06 11.33
C THR A 49 7.29 0.25 10.30
N GLN A 50 8.39 0.92 10.67
CA GLN A 50 9.55 1.07 9.78
C GLN A 50 10.11 -0.26 9.32
N ASN A 51 10.30 -1.22 10.24
CA ASN A 51 10.83 -2.54 9.91
C ASN A 51 9.90 -3.31 8.99
N TYR A 52 8.59 -3.15 9.14
CA TYR A 52 7.62 -3.78 8.24
C TYR A 52 7.69 -3.22 6.81
N LEU A 53 7.91 -1.91 6.65
CA LEU A 53 7.91 -1.25 5.33
C LEU A 53 9.23 -1.41 4.54
N LYS A 54 10.31 -1.89 5.17
CA LYS A 54 11.62 -2.11 4.54
C LYS A 54 11.76 -3.49 3.88
N ASN A 55 10.85 -4.42 4.15
CA ASN A 55 10.83 -5.78 3.60
C ASN A 55 9.84 -5.88 2.43
#